data_AF-A0A4R8BG18-F1
#
_entry.id   AF-A0A4R8BG18-F1
#
_cell.length_a   1.000
_cell.length_b   1.000
_cell.length_c   1.000
_cell.angle_alpha   90.00
_cell.angle_beta   90.00
_cell.angle_gamma   90.00
#
_symmetry.space_group_name_H-M   'P 1'
#
loop_
_entity.id
_entity.type
_entity.pdbx_description
1 polymer ?
#
loop_
_entity_poly.entity_id
_entity_poly.type
_entity_poly.pdbx_seq_one_letter_code
_entity_poly.pdbx_strand_id
1 'polypeptide(L)'
;MEKQSAEIKFSLAKNAKKSDVVFYPISISVINESSVDFRVAEVAVKDNDSNRVATGILKDIPSGGEAHTTVQLPGGIEWCAWKIIPVVGETFYGGGAASNAPGVRLTITD
;
A
#
# COMPACT_ATOMS: atom_id res chain seq x y z
N MET A 1 -5.78 -25.86 3.39
CA MET A 1 -6.07 -24.44 3.14
C MET A 1 -4.82 -23.70 3.58
N GLU A 2 -3.91 -23.44 2.64
CA GLU A 2 -2.68 -22.66 2.93
C GLU A 2 -3.08 -21.22 3.29
N LYS A 3 -2.37 -20.67 4.29
CA LYS A 3 -2.61 -19.31 4.78
C LYS A 3 -1.80 -18.35 3.91
N GLN A 4 -2.49 -17.58 3.08
CA GLN A 4 -1.89 -16.46 2.36
C GLN A 4 -1.17 -15.52 3.33
N SER A 5 0.04 -15.13 2.97
CA SER A 5 0.91 -14.30 3.80
C SER A 5 1.33 -13.04 3.02
N ALA A 6 1.15 -11.88 3.63
CA ALA A 6 1.52 -10.60 3.02
C ALA A 6 2.74 -10.03 3.76
N GLU A 7 3.83 -9.79 3.03
CA GLU A 7 5.00 -9.09 3.56
C GLU A 7 4.92 -7.61 3.18
N ILE A 8 4.90 -6.74 4.20
CA ILE A 8 4.88 -5.30 4.00
C ILE A 8 6.30 -4.77 4.16
N LYS A 9 6.88 -4.21 3.09
CA LYS A 9 8.19 -3.55 3.14
C LYS A 9 7.99 -2.05 2.97
N PHE A 10 8.35 -1.28 4.00
CA PHE A 10 8.37 0.18 3.91
C PHE A 10 9.72 0.65 3.41
N SER A 11 9.74 1.43 2.32
CA SER A 11 10.98 2.02 1.79
C SER A 11 11.24 3.36 2.45
N LEU A 12 12.33 3.49 3.22
CA LEU A 12 12.73 4.74 3.91
C LEU A 12 13.47 5.69 2.96
N ALA A 13 12.76 6.37 2.06
CA ALA A 13 13.29 7.50 1.28
C ALA A 13 12.98 8.88 1.90
N LYS A 14 13.86 9.33 2.82
CA LYS A 14 13.96 10.71 3.35
C LYS A 14 12.75 11.22 4.18
N ASN A 15 13.02 11.53 5.45
CA ASN A 15 12.08 12.19 6.37
C ASN A 15 11.43 13.42 5.73
N ALA A 16 10.11 13.36 5.48
CA ALA A 16 9.33 14.55 5.18
C ALA A 16 9.16 15.35 6.49
N LYS A 17 10.03 16.35 6.70
CA LYS A 17 9.82 17.30 7.81
C LYS A 17 8.67 18.23 7.47
N LYS A 18 7.79 18.39 8.47
CA LYS A 18 6.70 19.36 8.64
C LYS A 18 6.84 20.64 7.78
N SER A 19 5.87 20.88 6.91
CA SER A 19 5.63 22.17 6.26
C SER A 19 4.13 22.37 6.16
N ASP A 20 3.65 23.57 6.48
CA ASP A 20 2.23 23.92 6.42
C ASP A 20 1.70 23.78 4.98
N VAL A 21 1.14 22.59 4.72
CA VAL A 21 0.40 22.14 3.53
C VAL A 21 1.21 22.07 2.22
N VAL A 22 2.39 21.44 2.27
CA VAL A 22 3.00 20.87 1.05
C VAL A 22 2.54 19.42 0.94
N PHE A 23 1.78 19.08 -0.10
CA PHE A 23 1.45 17.69 -0.40
C PHE A 23 2.65 17.03 -1.08
N TYR A 24 3.07 15.90 -0.51
CA TYR A 24 4.13 15.08 -1.06
C TYR A 24 3.52 13.91 -1.85
N PRO A 25 4.07 13.60 -3.04
CA PRO A 25 3.72 12.39 -3.74
C PRO A 25 4.22 11.18 -2.95
N ILE A 26 3.30 10.32 -2.56
CA ILE A 26 3.56 9.06 -1.88
C ILE A 26 3.36 7.93 -2.88
N SER A 27 4.45 7.21 -3.18
CA SER A 27 4.41 6.06 -4.07
C SER A 27 3.85 4.84 -3.34
N ILE A 28 2.92 4.15 -3.99
CA ILE A 28 2.35 2.89 -3.54
C ILE A 28 2.62 1.86 -4.64
N SER A 29 3.26 0.74 -4.29
CA SER A 29 3.38 -0.41 -5.17
C SER A 29 2.83 -1.69 -4.54
N VAL A 30 2.23 -2.52 -5.38
CA VAL A 30 1.71 -3.84 -5.02
C VAL A 30 2.32 -4.85 -5.97
N ILE A 31 3.03 -5.83 -5.41
CA ILE A 31 3.66 -6.94 -6.11
C ILE A 31 2.86 -8.18 -5.77
N ASN A 32 2.36 -8.82 -6.81
CA ASN A 32 1.61 -10.05 -6.72
C ASN A 32 2.56 -11.22 -6.96
N GLU A 33 3.15 -11.77 -5.90
CA GLU A 33 3.93 -13.01 -5.93
C GLU A 33 3.07 -14.24 -5.62
N SER A 34 1.73 -14.08 -5.60
CA SER A 34 0.79 -15.18 -5.37
C SER A 34 0.47 -15.93 -6.67
N SER A 35 -0.10 -17.14 -6.52
CA SER A 35 -0.54 -17.99 -7.64
C SER A 35 -1.78 -17.50 -8.41
N VAL A 36 -2.40 -16.38 -8.02
CA VAL A 36 -3.65 -15.87 -8.64
C VAL A 36 -3.57 -14.40 -9.00
N ASP A 37 -4.28 -13.99 -10.05
CA ASP A 37 -4.41 -12.59 -10.43
C ASP A 37 -5.25 -11.77 -9.43
N PHE A 38 -4.94 -10.49 -9.29
CA PHE A 38 -5.75 -9.55 -8.50
C PHE A 38 -6.60 -8.65 -9.41
N ARG A 39 -7.91 -8.62 -9.17
CA ARG A 39 -8.81 -7.65 -9.81
C ARG A 39 -8.58 -6.26 -9.28
N VAL A 40 -8.46 -6.12 -7.97
CA VAL A 40 -8.30 -4.84 -7.29
C VAL A 40 -7.38 -4.99 -6.09
N ALA A 41 -6.45 -4.05 -5.94
CA ALA A 41 -5.75 -3.77 -4.69
C ALA A 41 -6.07 -2.34 -4.25
N GLU A 42 -6.72 -2.20 -3.11
CA GLU A 42 -6.95 -0.92 -2.45
C GLU A 42 -5.92 -0.76 -1.33
N VAL A 43 -5.17 0.35 -1.35
CA VAL A 43 -4.13 0.63 -0.35
C VAL A 43 -4.40 2.01 0.23
N ALA A 44 -4.79 2.05 1.50
CA ALA A 44 -5.04 3.27 2.25
C ALA A 44 -3.82 3.60 3.11
N VAL A 45 -3.31 4.82 2.97
CA VAL A 45 -2.22 5.37 3.76
C VAL A 45 -2.72 6.55 4.57
N LYS A 46 -2.26 6.64 5.81
CA LYS A 46 -2.65 7.67 6.76
C LYS A 46 -1.43 8.41 7.29
N ASP A 47 -1.52 9.73 7.31
CA ASP A 47 -0.60 10.61 8.02
C ASP A 47 -1.09 10.83 9.47
N ASN A 48 -0.18 10.79 10.45
CA ASN A 48 -0.51 11.01 11.86
C ASN A 48 -0.70 12.48 12.19
N ASP A 49 0.05 13.38 11.56
CA ASP A 49 0.06 14.80 11.91
C ASP A 49 -1.23 15.51 11.47
N SER A 50 -1.69 15.24 10.25
CA SER A 50 -2.93 15.82 9.72
C SER A 50 -4.16 14.91 9.85
N ASN A 51 -3.97 13.67 10.32
CA ASN A 51 -4.99 12.63 10.37
C ASN A 51 -5.67 12.36 9.00
N ARG A 52 -5.02 12.76 7.90
CA ARG A 52 -5.55 12.56 6.54
C ARG A 52 -5.27 11.17 6.04
N VAL A 53 -6.21 10.66 5.25
CA VAL A 53 -6.12 9.37 4.58
C VAL A 53 -6.13 9.62 3.07
N ALA A 54 -5.26 8.91 2.36
CA ALA A 54 -5.29 8.83 0.91
C ALA A 54 -5.29 7.36 0.49
N THR A 55 -6.03 7.04 -0.57
CA THR A 55 -6.20 5.64 -1.03
C THR A 55 -5.75 5.51 -2.48
N GLY A 56 -4.79 4.62 -2.70
CA GLY A 56 -4.42 4.14 -4.03
C GLY A 56 -5.29 2.96 -4.43
N ILE A 57 -5.82 2.98 -5.65
CA ILE A 57 -6.56 1.85 -6.24
C ILE A 57 -5.77 1.37 -7.44
N LEU A 58 -5.34 0.12 -7.39
CA LEU A 58 -4.66 -0.57 -8.47
C LEU A 58 -5.55 -1.71 -8.98
N LYS A 59 -5.60 -1.92 -10.29
CA LYS A 59 -6.47 -2.91 -10.91
C LYS A 59 -5.66 -3.84 -11.81
N ASP A 60 -6.21 -5.03 -12.03
CA ASP A 60 -5.72 -6.00 -13.01
C ASP A 60 -4.22 -6.30 -12.83
N ILE A 61 -3.83 -6.76 -11.63
CA ILE A 61 -2.45 -7.11 -11.28
C ILE A 61 -2.26 -8.61 -11.51
N PRO A 62 -1.61 -9.04 -12.60
CA PRO A 62 -1.43 -10.46 -12.89
C PRO A 62 -0.54 -11.15 -11.84
N SER A 63 -0.66 -12.46 -11.72
CA SER A 63 0.29 -13.28 -10.95
C SER A 63 1.72 -13.08 -11.48
N GLY A 64 2.67 -12.85 -10.57
CA GLY A 64 4.04 -12.44 -10.87
C GLY A 64 4.19 -10.97 -11.30
N GLY A 65 3.10 -10.19 -11.30
CA GLY A 65 3.07 -8.80 -11.75
C GLY A 65 3.27 -7.77 -10.64
N GLU A 66 3.48 -6.52 -11.05
CA GLU A 66 3.52 -5.36 -10.15
C GLU A 66 2.64 -4.24 -10.72
N ALA A 67 1.99 -3.50 -9.82
CA ALA A 67 1.29 -2.27 -10.17
C ALA A 67 1.71 -1.13 -9.24
N HIS A 68 1.66 0.09 -9.77
CA HIS A 68 2.05 1.31 -9.06
C HIS A 68 0.96 2.38 -9.14
N THR A 69 0.87 3.17 -8.08
CA THR A 69 0.09 4.40 -8.06
C THR A 69 0.75 5.43 -7.15
N THR A 70 0.30 6.67 -7.24
CA THR A 70 0.79 7.76 -6.40
C THR A 70 -0.39 8.47 -5.77
N VAL A 71 -0.30 8.71 -4.47
CA VAL A 71 -1.27 9.51 -3.72
C VAL A 71 -0.61 10.74 -3.13
N GLN A 72 -1.39 11.69 -2.65
CA GLN A 72 -0.90 12.94 -2.08
C GLN A 72 -1.21 12.97 -0.58
N LEU A 73 -0.18 13.10 0.25
CA LEU A 73 -0.32 13.32 1.69
C LEU A 73 0.52 14.53 2.13
N PRO A 74 0.07 15.30 3.14
CA PRO A 74 0.81 16.46 3.65
C PRO A 74 2.03 16.06 4.52
N GLY A 75 2.15 14.78 4.87
CA GLY A 75 3.23 14.20 5.66
C GLY A 75 3.60 12.81 5.16
N GLY A 76 4.47 12.12 5.89
CA GLY A 76 4.76 10.71 5.63
C GLY A 76 3.64 9.79 6.11
N ILE A 77 3.83 8.51 5.88
CA ILE A 77 2.87 7.46 6.18
C ILE A 77 3.14 6.90 7.56
N GLU A 78 2.13 6.95 8.41
CA GLU A 78 2.20 6.45 9.78
C GLU A 78 1.42 5.15 9.95
N TRP A 79 0.40 4.97 9.12
CA TRP A 79 -0.34 3.72 9.02
C TRP A 79 -0.66 3.39 7.57
N CYS A 80 -0.57 2.10 7.23
CA CYS A 80 -1.01 1.56 5.96
C CYS A 80 -2.02 0.43 6.21
N ALA A 81 -3.13 0.44 5.49
CA ALA A 81 -4.08 -0.65 5.42
C ALA A 81 -4.32 -1.03 3.97
N TRP A 82 -4.63 -2.29 3.70
CA TRP A 82 -4.88 -2.77 2.35
C TRP A 82 -6.02 -3.78 2.31
N LYS A 83 -6.60 -3.89 1.12
CA LYS A 83 -7.64 -4.85 0.75
C LYS A 83 -7.33 -5.37 -0.65
N ILE A 84 -7.27 -6.69 -0.80
CA ILE A 84 -7.00 -7.34 -2.08
C ILE A 84 -8.21 -8.18 -2.48
N ILE A 85 -8.69 -7.98 -3.71
CA ILE A 85 -9.77 -8.74 -4.33
C ILE A 85 -9.16 -9.59 -5.45
N PRO A 86 -8.93 -10.89 -5.24
CA PRO A 86 -8.40 -11.76 -6.28
C PRO A 86 -9.45 -12.07 -7.37
N VAL A 87 -9.01 -12.55 -8.53
CA VAL A 87 -9.90 -13.08 -9.57
C VAL A 87 -10.63 -14.33 -9.04
N VAL A 88 -9.92 -15.19 -8.31
CA VAL A 88 -10.46 -16.41 -7.69
C VAL A 88 -10.05 -16.45 -6.21
N GLY A 89 -10.97 -16.85 -5.34
CA GLY A 89 -10.75 -16.92 -3.89
C GLY A 89 -11.46 -15.81 -3.11
N GLU A 90 -11.13 -15.71 -1.83
CA GLU A 90 -11.73 -14.73 -0.91
C GLU A 90 -11.01 -13.38 -0.96
N THR A 91 -11.73 -12.31 -0.67
CA THR A 91 -11.11 -10.99 -0.42
C THR A 91 -10.39 -11.02 0.92
N PHE A 92 -9.17 -10.51 0.97
CA PHE A 92 -8.36 -10.48 2.19
C PHE A 92 -7.83 -9.08 2.48
N TYR A 93 -7.47 -8.86 3.74
CA TYR A 93 -7.18 -7.55 4.31
C TYR A 93 -5.94 -7.61 5.21
N GLY A 94 -5.28 -6.48 5.38
CA GLY A 94 -4.23 -6.33 6.37
C GLY A 94 -3.80 -4.88 6.54
N GLY A 95 -2.78 -4.67 7.34
CA GLY A 95 -2.27 -3.34 7.62
C GLY A 95 -1.24 -3.34 8.75
N GLY A 96 -0.63 -2.18 8.95
CA GLY A 96 0.37 -1.99 9.99
C GLY A 96 0.88 -0.56 10.07
N ALA A 97 1.65 -0.31 11.14
CA ALA A 97 2.37 0.94 11.32
C ALA A 97 3.48 1.06 10.28
N ALA A 98 3.64 2.27 9.75
CA ALA A 98 4.60 2.58 8.69
C ALA A 98 5.73 3.53 9.16
N SER A 99 5.64 4.07 10.38
CA SER A 99 6.72 4.82 11.04
C SER A 99 7.30 5.96 10.18
N ASN A 100 6.42 6.86 9.72
CA ASN A 100 6.74 7.97 8.83
C ASN A 100 7.36 7.53 7.48
N ALA A 101 6.89 6.42 6.90
CA ALA A 101 7.37 5.95 5.62
C ALA A 101 7.00 6.92 4.48
N PRO A 102 7.90 7.19 3.53
CA PRO A 102 7.65 8.03 2.36
C PRO A 102 6.98 7.30 1.20
N GLY A 103 6.80 5.99 1.32
CA GLY A 103 6.12 5.15 0.33
C GLY A 103 5.76 3.78 0.88
N VAL A 104 4.91 3.07 0.15
CA VAL A 104 4.46 1.70 0.47
C VAL A 104 4.89 0.75 -0.65
N ARG A 105 5.46 -0.39 -0.29
CA ARG A 105 5.65 -1.55 -1.16
C ARG A 105 5.04 -2.78 -0.48
N LEU A 106 3.96 -3.29 -1.07
CA LEU A 106 3.27 -4.48 -0.59
C LEU A 106 3.67 -5.66 -1.47
N THR A 107 4.23 -6.70 -0.88
CA THR A 107 4.46 -7.99 -1.56
C THR A 107 3.48 -9.01 -1.00
N ILE A 108 2.67 -9.60 -1.86
CA ILE A 108 1.65 -10.58 -1.48
C ILE A 108 2.06 -11.96 -2.01
N THR A 109 2.15 -12.95 -1.12
CA THR A 109 2.44 -14.36 -1.42
C THR A 109 1.32 -15.26 -0.88
N ASP A 110 1.22 -16.50 -1.35
CA ASP A 110 0.30 -17.51 -0.81
C ASP A 110 0.82 -18.25 0.43
#